data_AF-A0A6Y1QQN5-F1
#
_entry.id   AF-A0A6Y1QQN5-F1
#
_cell.length_a   1.000
_cell.length_b   1.000
_cell.length_c   1.000
_cell.angle_alpha   90.00
_cell.angle_beta   90.00
_cell.angle_gamma   90.00
#
_symmetry.space_group_name_H-M   'P 1'
#
loop_
_entity.id
_entity.type
_entity.pdbx_description
1 polymer ?
#
loop_
_entity_poly.entity_id
_entity_poly.type
_entity_poly.pdbx_seq_one_letter_code
_entity_poly.pdbx_strand_id
1 'polypeptide(L)'
;MNFAQTWDAPFTGMSMGSVGGALSGFIQEGTELTSVARWNSLMVWEGGTPPTLTLPLTFLAQYDPFIEVTGAIAALSAMISPELKAANAGGRIPERVALNIGRRIIIPDVIIQDLSFDLDAPRNSAGLFLRNTVNLQLSGSLMFNGSEVLGIFQ
;
A
#
# COMPACT_ATOMS: atom_id res chain seq x y z
N MET A 1 8.67 3.72 1.46
CA MET A 1 8.01 2.54 2.08
C MET A 1 7.36 3.01 3.36
N ASN A 2 6.09 2.69 3.56
CA ASN A 2 5.32 3.06 4.74
C ASN A 2 4.83 1.80 5.45
N PHE A 3 4.97 1.76 6.77
CA PHE A 3 4.35 0.77 7.64
C PHE A 3 3.32 1.50 8.49
N ALA A 4 2.05 1.13 8.34
CA ALA A 4 0.95 1.70 9.11
C ALA A 4 0.29 0.61 9.95
N GLN A 5 0.02 0.94 11.21
CA GLN A 5 -0.72 0.09 12.14
C GLN A 5 -1.98 0.83 12.59
N THR A 6 -3.10 0.13 12.58
CA THR A 6 -4.38 0.66 13.01
C THR A 6 -4.55 0.37 14.49
N TRP A 7 -4.64 1.43 15.28
CA TRP A 7 -4.94 1.39 16.70
C TRP A 7 -6.23 2.16 16.91
N ASP A 8 -7.28 1.47 17.34
CA ASP A 8 -8.55 2.14 17.61
C ASP A 8 -8.72 2.39 19.12
N ALA A 9 -9.35 3.52 19.43
CA ALA A 9 -9.78 3.83 20.77
C ALA A 9 -11.10 3.09 21.02
N PRO A 10 -11.30 2.47 22.20
CA PRO A 10 -12.43 1.55 22.44
C PRO A 10 -13.85 2.17 22.36
N PHE A 11 -14.00 3.46 22.01
CA PHE A 11 -15.27 4.18 21.99
C PHE A 11 -15.64 4.81 20.63
N THR A 12 -14.84 4.66 19.58
CA THR A 12 -15.09 5.24 18.23
C THR A 12 -16.34 4.70 17.53
N GLY A 13 -17.01 3.69 18.10
CA GLY A 13 -18.33 3.19 17.69
C GLY A 13 -19.44 3.29 18.75
N MET A 14 -19.15 3.82 19.96
CA MET A 14 -20.16 3.99 21.00
C MET A 14 -20.85 5.35 20.82
N SER A 15 -21.89 5.39 19.97
CA SER A 15 -22.87 6.46 20.09
C SER A 15 -23.42 6.43 21.52
N MET A 16 -23.57 7.62 22.10
CA MET A 16 -23.92 7.90 23.49
C MET A 16 -25.37 7.47 23.86
N GLY A 17 -25.81 6.29 23.40
CA GLY A 17 -27.20 5.84 23.43
C GLY A 17 -27.44 4.31 23.49
N SER A 18 -26.41 3.45 23.52
CA SER A 18 -26.61 1.99 23.63
C SER A 18 -26.29 1.37 24.99
N VAL A 19 -25.87 2.17 25.99
CA VAL A 19 -25.80 1.73 27.40
C VAL A 19 -26.83 2.52 28.20
N GLY A 20 -28.09 2.10 28.10
CA GLY A 20 -29.11 2.50 29.06
C GLY A 20 -28.70 2.03 30.46
N GLY A 21 -28.53 2.96 31.39
CA GLY A 21 -28.23 2.65 32.78
C GLY A 21 -27.99 3.89 33.62
N ALA A 22 -29.00 4.75 33.73
CA ALA A 22 -29.08 5.93 34.57
C ALA A 22 -28.41 5.77 35.95
N LEU A 23 -27.20 6.33 36.15
CA LEU A 23 -26.64 6.67 37.48
C LEU A 23 -25.27 7.37 37.46
N SER A 24 -24.81 7.96 36.35
CA SER A 24 -23.46 8.58 36.30
C SER A 24 -23.45 10.11 36.18
N GLY A 25 -24.57 10.74 35.79
CA GLY A 25 -24.59 12.18 35.49
C GLY A 25 -24.50 13.11 36.69
N PHE A 26 -24.86 12.64 37.89
CA PHE A 26 -24.95 13.49 39.08
C PHE A 26 -23.70 13.49 39.98
N ILE A 27 -22.65 12.72 39.65
CA ILE A 27 -21.41 12.69 40.45
C ILE A 27 -20.29 13.52 39.81
N GLN A 28 -20.40 13.88 38.53
CA GLN A 28 -19.33 14.59 37.83
C GLN A 28 -19.30 16.11 38.06
N GLU A 29 -20.39 16.71 38.54
CA GLU A 29 -20.50 18.17 38.71
C GLU A 29 -19.95 18.68 40.07
N GLY A 30 -19.56 17.78 40.98
CA GLY A 30 -19.16 18.16 42.35
C GLY A 30 -17.78 17.69 42.82
N THR A 31 -16.98 17.01 42.00
CA THR A 31 -15.75 16.36 42.52
C THR A 31 -14.53 16.38 41.59
N GLU A 32 -14.59 16.97 40.38
CA GLU A 32 -13.44 17.06 39.45
C GLU A 32 -12.70 15.73 39.19
N LEU A 33 -13.35 14.57 39.39
CA LEU A 33 -12.74 13.26 39.24
C LEU A 33 -13.42 12.48 38.10
N THR A 34 -12.62 12.13 37.09
CA THR A 34 -13.07 11.42 35.89
C THR A 34 -13.37 9.96 36.22
N SER A 35 -14.57 9.45 35.91
CA SER A 35 -14.97 8.05 36.16
C SER A 35 -14.43 7.06 35.10
N VAL A 36 -13.32 7.37 34.44
CA VAL A 36 -12.72 6.50 33.42
C VAL A 36 -11.59 5.69 34.06
N ALA A 37 -11.79 4.39 34.24
CA ALA A 37 -10.74 3.49 34.72
C ALA A 37 -9.61 3.33 33.67
N ARG A 38 -8.35 3.20 34.10
CA ARG A 38 -7.17 3.01 33.22
C ARG A 38 -7.27 1.82 32.25
N TRP A 39 -8.06 0.81 32.58
CA TRP A 39 -8.36 -0.31 31.68
C TRP A 39 -9.21 0.09 30.47
N ASN A 40 -10.02 1.15 30.59
CA ASN A 40 -10.84 1.68 29.49
C ASN A 40 -10.04 2.59 28.55
N SER A 41 -8.78 2.92 28.86
CA SER A 41 -7.92 3.78 28.03
C SER A 41 -6.85 3.01 27.23
N LEU A 42 -6.90 1.67 27.21
CA LEU A 42 -5.97 0.86 26.43
C LEU A 42 -6.45 0.80 24.98
N MET A 43 -5.59 1.24 24.05
CA MET A 43 -5.85 1.13 22.62
C MET A 43 -5.87 -0.35 22.21
N VAL A 44 -6.81 -0.73 21.36
CA VAL A 44 -6.92 -2.09 20.83
C VAL A 44 -6.25 -2.13 19.46
N TRP A 45 -5.37 -3.11 19.25
CA TRP A 45 -4.77 -3.34 17.94
C TRP A 45 -5.78 -4.07 17.06
N GLU A 46 -6.14 -3.45 15.92
CA GLU A 46 -7.13 -4.00 14.99
C GLU A 46 -6.49 -4.62 13.74
N GLY A 47 -5.17 -4.50 13.61
CA GLY A 47 -4.44 -4.96 12.44
C GLY A 47 -3.47 -3.89 11.93
N GLY A 48 -2.85 -4.20 10.81
CA GLY A 48 -1.99 -3.27 10.08
C GLY A 48 -2.25 -3.36 8.60
N THR A 49 -1.90 -2.30 7.90
CA THR A 49 -1.99 -2.26 6.45
C THR A 49 -0.73 -2.90 5.87
N PRO A 50 -0.83 -3.69 4.79
CA PRO A 50 0.35 -4.14 4.06
C PRO A 50 1.21 -2.95 3.67
N PRO A 51 2.54 -3.06 3.72
CA PRO A 51 3.40 -1.93 3.48
C PRO A 51 3.31 -1.50 2.03
N THR A 52 3.14 -0.19 1.84
CA THR A 52 3.10 0.44 0.52
C THR A 52 4.44 1.11 0.24
N LEU A 53 4.88 1.07 -1.00
CA LEU A 53 6.10 1.73 -1.45
C LEU A 53 5.86 2.36 -2.80
N THR A 54 6.30 3.61 -2.93
CA THR A 54 6.25 4.36 -4.17
C THR A 54 7.66 4.44 -4.73
N LEU A 55 7.84 3.96 -5.96
CA LEU A 55 9.12 3.95 -6.66
C LEU A 55 9.02 4.84 -7.91
N PRO A 56 9.53 6.08 -7.86
CA PRO A 56 9.71 6.89 -9.05
C PRO A 56 10.94 6.39 -9.83
N LEU A 57 10.73 5.95 -11.06
CA LEU A 57 11.75 5.49 -11.99
C LEU A 57 11.87 6.45 -13.16
N THR A 58 13.08 6.74 -13.63
CA THR A 58 13.29 7.46 -14.89
C THR A 58 13.96 6.52 -15.88
N PHE A 59 13.23 6.18 -16.93
CA PHE A 59 13.77 5.44 -18.07
C PHE A 59 14.37 6.42 -19.06
N LEU A 60 15.55 6.09 -19.58
CA LEU A 60 16.27 6.85 -20.59
C LEU A 60 16.87 5.86 -21.56
N ALA A 61 16.60 6.05 -22.85
CA ALA A 61 17.15 5.23 -23.91
C ALA A 61 18.60 5.67 -24.21
N GLN A 62 19.54 4.75 -24.11
CA GLN A 62 20.93 4.93 -24.56
C GLN A 62 21.17 4.34 -25.95
N TYR A 63 20.59 3.17 -26.26
CA TYR A 63 20.79 2.50 -27.54
C TYR A 63 19.46 2.24 -28.26
N ASP A 64 18.58 1.45 -27.66
CA ASP A 64 17.29 1.09 -28.26
C ASP A 64 16.10 1.61 -27.43
N PRO A 65 15.42 2.68 -27.88
CA PRO A 65 14.27 3.24 -27.17
C PRO A 65 13.06 2.31 -27.13
N PHE A 66 12.95 1.35 -28.07
CA PHE A 66 11.88 0.38 -28.06
C PHE A 66 12.04 -0.57 -26.88
N ILE A 67 13.21 -1.15 -26.66
CA ILE A 67 13.43 -2.13 -25.59
C ILE A 67 13.56 -1.42 -24.23
N GLU A 68 14.32 -0.33 -24.17
CA GLU A 68 14.76 0.27 -22.90
C GLU A 68 13.67 1.12 -22.22
N VAL A 69 12.80 1.76 -23.00
CA VAL A 69 11.77 2.66 -22.45
C VAL A 69 10.38 2.12 -22.75
N THR A 70 10.03 2.00 -24.02
CA THR A 70 8.66 1.67 -24.42
C THR A 70 8.28 0.24 -24.03
N GLY A 71 9.19 -0.71 -24.25
CA GLY A 71 9.05 -2.12 -23.93
C GLY A 71 9.08 -2.37 -22.44
N ALA A 72 9.91 -1.65 -21.68
CA ALA A 72 9.91 -1.70 -20.22
C ALA A 72 8.56 -1.24 -19.64
N ILE A 73 8.02 -0.12 -20.14
CA ILE A 73 6.68 0.37 -19.75
C ILE A 73 5.60 -0.66 -20.13
N ALA A 74 5.66 -1.19 -21.36
CA ALA A 74 4.71 -2.20 -21.83
C ALA A 74 4.74 -3.46 -20.96
N ALA A 75 5.93 -3.96 -20.61
CA ALA A 75 6.08 -5.12 -19.74
C ALA A 75 5.51 -4.87 -18.34
N LEU A 76 5.80 -3.72 -17.73
CA LEU A 76 5.22 -3.35 -16.43
C LEU A 76 3.69 -3.22 -16.51
N SER A 77 3.17 -2.67 -17.61
CA SER A 77 1.72 -2.56 -17.85
C SER A 77 1.05 -3.92 -18.07
N ALA A 78 1.76 -4.91 -18.62
CA ALA A 78 1.27 -6.27 -18.75
C ALA A 78 1.28 -7.00 -17.39
N MET A 79 2.27 -6.72 -16.54
CA MET A 79 2.35 -7.32 -15.20
C MET A 79 1.25 -6.85 -14.25
N ILE A 80 0.81 -5.58 -14.37
CA ILE A 80 -0.31 -5.06 -13.56
C ILE A 80 -1.67 -5.58 -14.06
N SER A 81 -1.79 -5.91 -15.35
CA SER A 81 -3.07 -6.32 -15.92
C SER A 81 -3.44 -7.76 -15.54
N PRO A 82 -4.67 -8.01 -15.07
CA PRO A 82 -5.16 -9.36 -14.86
C PRO A 82 -5.51 -10.04 -16.20
N GLU A 83 -5.40 -11.36 -16.25
CA GLU A 83 -5.81 -12.15 -17.41
C GLU A 83 -7.27 -12.60 -17.24
N LEU A 84 -8.19 -11.83 -17.80
CA LEU A 84 -9.64 -12.08 -17.73
C LEU A 84 -10.09 -12.96 -18.91
N LYS A 85 -10.99 -13.93 -18.67
CA LYS A 85 -11.63 -14.70 -19.75
C LYS A 85 -12.84 -13.95 -20.30
N ALA A 86 -13.00 -13.94 -21.63
CA ALA A 86 -14.04 -13.19 -22.32
C ALA A 86 -15.49 -13.66 -22.02
N ALA A 87 -15.70 -14.94 -21.69
CA ALA A 87 -17.05 -15.52 -21.61
C ALA A 87 -17.35 -16.32 -20.32
N ASN A 88 -16.34 -16.67 -19.51
CA ASN A 88 -16.52 -17.48 -18.31
C ASN A 88 -16.02 -16.74 -17.07
N ALA A 89 -16.69 -16.93 -15.93
CA ALA A 89 -16.17 -16.51 -14.63
C ALA A 89 -14.87 -17.27 -14.33
N GLY A 90 -13.77 -16.53 -14.16
CA GLY A 90 -12.45 -17.07 -13.90
C GLY A 90 -11.38 -16.37 -14.74
N GLY A 91 -10.37 -15.82 -14.06
CA GLY A 91 -9.23 -15.14 -14.64
C GLY A 91 -8.04 -15.25 -13.71
N ARG A 92 -6.81 -15.09 -14.22
CA ARG A 92 -5.62 -15.09 -13.38
C ARG A 92 -5.45 -13.70 -12.79
N ILE A 93 -5.34 -13.63 -11.47
CA ILE A 93 -4.94 -12.39 -10.80
C ILE A 93 -3.54 -11.98 -11.29
N PRO A 94 -3.18 -10.68 -11.22
CA PRO A 94 -1.84 -10.23 -11.56
C PRO A 94 -0.77 -11.04 -10.82
N GLU A 95 0.34 -11.32 -11.49
CA GLU A 95 1.44 -12.08 -10.88
C GLU A 95 2.09 -11.30 -9.74
N ARG A 96 2.54 -12.00 -8.70
CA ARG A 96 3.33 -11.40 -7.62
C ARG A 96 4.76 -11.22 -8.10
N VAL A 97 5.34 -10.05 -7.83
CA VAL A 97 6.71 -9.71 -8.19
C VAL A 97 7.58 -9.62 -6.94
N ALA A 98 8.84 -10.00 -7.05
CA ALA A 98 9.82 -9.77 -5.99
C ALA A 98 10.56 -8.46 -6.28
N LEU A 99 10.52 -7.52 -5.34
CA LEU A 99 11.26 -6.27 -5.45
C LEU A 99 12.63 -6.44 -4.78
N ASN A 100 13.70 -6.32 -5.57
CA ASN A 100 15.06 -6.34 -5.08
C ASN A 100 15.75 -5.01 -5.37
N ILE A 101 16.01 -4.22 -4.32
CA ILE A 101 16.73 -2.96 -4.41
C ILE A 101 18.12 -3.15 -3.82
N GLY A 102 19.13 -3.12 -4.68
CA GLY A 102 20.54 -3.15 -4.28
C GLY A 102 20.95 -4.38 -3.46
N ARG A 103 20.20 -5.49 -3.52
CA ARG A 103 20.35 -6.71 -2.69
C ARG A 103 20.28 -6.47 -1.18
N ARG A 104 19.85 -5.28 -0.76
CA ARG A 104 19.76 -4.87 0.65
C ARG A 104 18.32 -4.76 1.12
N ILE A 105 17.41 -4.56 0.17
CA ILE A 105 15.97 -4.56 0.43
C ILE A 105 15.38 -5.57 -0.53
N ILE A 106 15.03 -6.73 0.00
CA ILE A 106 14.36 -7.80 -0.75
C ILE A 106 12.98 -7.95 -0.14
N ILE A 107 11.97 -7.53 -0.91
CA ILE A 107 10.57 -7.69 -0.52
C ILE A 107 9.98 -8.76 -1.44
N PRO A 108 9.79 -9.99 -0.93
CA PRO A 108 9.08 -11.01 -1.68
C PRO A 108 7.59 -10.66 -1.77
N ASP A 109 6.91 -11.19 -2.79
CA ASP A 109 5.45 -11.15 -2.92
C ASP A 109 4.82 -9.75 -2.88
N VAL A 110 5.33 -8.87 -3.74
CA VAL A 110 4.81 -7.53 -3.96
C VAL A 110 3.82 -7.54 -5.11
N ILE A 111 2.74 -6.77 -4.99
CA ILE A 111 1.78 -6.51 -6.06
C ILE A 111 1.92 -5.06 -6.54
N ILE A 112 1.82 -4.86 -7.85
CA ILE A 112 1.74 -3.52 -8.44
C ILE A 112 0.29 -3.05 -8.31
N GLN A 113 0.07 -1.93 -7.63
CA GLN A 113 -1.27 -1.35 -7.46
C GLN A 113 -1.58 -0.32 -8.53
N ASP A 114 -0.59 0.50 -8.87
CA ASP A 114 -0.74 1.59 -9.82
C ASP A 114 0.55 1.84 -10.58
N LEU A 115 0.40 2.19 -11.86
CA LEU A 115 1.47 2.55 -12.78
C LEU A 115 1.04 3.81 -13.53
N SER A 116 1.81 4.89 -13.35
CA SER A 116 1.62 6.12 -14.10
C SER A 116 2.90 6.47 -14.85
N PHE A 117 2.74 6.96 -16.08
CA PHE A 117 3.83 7.40 -16.94
C PHE A 117 3.38 8.63 -17.72
N ASP A 118 4.33 9.42 -18.19
CA ASP A 118 4.04 10.63 -18.93
C ASP A 118 3.78 10.31 -20.41
N LEU A 119 2.61 10.72 -20.91
CA LEU A 119 2.22 10.50 -22.30
C LEU A 119 2.87 11.51 -23.26
N ASP A 120 3.23 12.70 -22.77
CA ASP A 120 3.84 13.77 -23.55
C ASP A 120 5.38 13.74 -23.48
N ALA A 121 5.93 12.64 -22.95
CA ALA A 121 7.36 12.50 -22.80
C ALA A 121 8.08 12.50 -24.18
N PRO A 122 9.33 12.98 -24.27
CA PRO A 122 10.04 13.14 -25.55
C PRO A 122 10.08 11.86 -26.38
N ARG A 123 9.74 11.97 -27.67
CA ARG A 123 9.68 10.85 -28.61
C ARG A 123 10.67 10.99 -29.75
N ASN A 124 11.07 9.87 -30.32
CA ASN A 124 11.83 9.85 -31.56
C ASN A 124 10.90 10.06 -32.78
N SER A 125 11.49 10.16 -33.97
CA SER A 125 10.74 10.29 -35.24
C SER A 125 9.82 9.10 -35.55
N ALA A 126 10.06 7.94 -34.93
CA ALA A 126 9.20 6.76 -35.03
C ALA A 126 8.07 6.73 -33.97
N GLY A 127 7.98 7.75 -33.11
CA GLY A 127 6.95 7.86 -32.07
C GLY A 127 7.22 7.07 -30.78
N LEU A 128 8.43 6.51 -30.61
CA LEU A 128 8.87 5.80 -29.40
C LEU A 128 9.40 6.76 -28.35
N PHE A 129 9.17 6.46 -27.07
CA PHE A 129 9.67 7.27 -25.97
C PHE A 129 11.20 7.16 -25.85
N LEU A 130 11.87 8.31 -25.83
CA LEU A 130 13.32 8.41 -25.58
C LEU A 130 13.64 8.52 -24.09
N ARG A 131 12.72 9.14 -23.33
CA ARG A 131 12.81 9.31 -21.89
C ARG A 131 11.40 9.29 -21.33
N ASN A 132 11.19 8.65 -20.18
CA ASN A 132 9.92 8.70 -19.47
C ASN A 132 10.14 8.57 -17.95
N THR A 133 9.33 9.26 -17.17
CA THR A 133 9.28 9.09 -15.71
C THR A 133 8.07 8.24 -15.37
N VAL A 134 8.31 7.09 -14.75
CA VAL A 134 7.28 6.13 -14.36
C VAL A 134 7.18 6.10 -12.85
N ASN A 135 6.00 6.36 -12.30
CA ASN A 135 5.75 6.20 -10.88
C ASN A 135 5.01 4.89 -10.65
N LEU A 136 5.64 4.01 -9.87
CA LEU A 136 5.06 2.73 -9.47
C LEU A 136 4.60 2.81 -8.03
N GLN A 137 3.34 2.47 -7.78
CA GLN A 137 2.85 2.22 -6.43
C GLN A 137 2.75 0.71 -6.24
N LEU A 138 3.52 0.21 -5.29
CA LEU A 138 3.63 -1.20 -4.99
C LEU A 138 3.15 -1.44 -3.55
N SER A 139 2.53 -2.59 -3.32
CA SER A 139 2.08 -3.00 -1.99
C SER A 139 2.51 -4.43 -1.70
N GLY A 140 2.84 -4.71 -0.45
CA GLY A 140 2.96 -6.09 0.01
C GLY A 140 1.63 -6.84 -0.19
N SER A 141 1.72 -8.12 -0.55
CA SER A 141 0.56 -9.02 -0.61
C SER A 141 -0.02 -9.30 0.78
N LEU A 142 0.79 -9.20 1.83
CA LEU A 142 0.47 -9.56 3.20
C LEU A 142 1.09 -8.54 4.15
N MET A 143 0.57 -8.51 5.38
CA MET A 143 1.18 -7.75 6.46
C MET A 143 2.38 -8.51 7.01
N PHE A 144 3.50 -7.82 7.22
CA PHE A 144 4.70 -8.42 7.78
C PHE A 144 4.61 -8.55 9.29
N ASN A 145 5.02 -9.71 9.81
CA ASN A 145 5.26 -9.85 11.25
C ASN A 145 6.50 -9.06 11.67
N GLY A 146 6.55 -8.59 12.92
CA GLY A 146 7.72 -7.86 13.44
C GLY A 146 9.03 -8.63 13.31
N SER A 147 8.98 -9.97 13.37
CA SER A 147 10.13 -10.86 13.15
C SER A 147 10.61 -10.90 11.69
N GLU A 148 9.71 -10.72 10.73
CA GLU A 148 10.00 -10.77 9.29
C GLU A 148 10.57 -9.44 8.78
N VAL A 149 10.21 -8.32 9.42
CA VAL A 149 10.69 -6.98 9.05
C VAL A 149 12.21 -6.90 9.06
N LEU A 150 12.88 -7.56 10.02
CA LEU A 150 14.34 -7.57 10.10
C LEU A 150 14.99 -8.26 8.89
N GLY A 151 14.35 -9.29 8.34
CA GLY A 151 14.85 -10.02 7.16
C GLY A 151 14.74 -9.23 5.86
N ILE A 152 13.90 -8.19 5.80
CA ILE A 152 13.75 -7.33 4.62
C ILE A 152 15.00 -6.45 4.41
N PHE A 153 15.72 -6.08 5.47
CA PHE A 153 16.84 -5.13 5.43
C PHE A 153 18.24 -5.78 5.38
N GLN A 154 18.30 -7.11 5.27
CA GLN A 154 19.54 -7.91 5.23
C GLN A 154 19.87 -8.34 3.81
#